data_AF-A0A5C6PG90-F1
#
_entry.id   AF-A0A5C6PG90-F1
#
_cell.length_a   1.000
_cell.length_b   1.000
_cell.length_c   1.000
_cell.angle_alpha   90.00
_cell.angle_beta   90.00
_cell.angle_gamma   90.00
#
_symmetry.space_group_name_H-M   'P 1'
#
loop_
_entity.id
_entity.type
_entity.pdbx_description
1 polymer ?
#
loop_
_entity_poly.entity_id
_entity_poly.type
_entity_poly.pdbx_seq_one_letter_code
_entity_poly.pdbx_strand_id
1 'polypeptide(L)'
;MGKGPETIFAGQNLNDNEWHTVRVFRRGKSLKLTVDDLPPVEGQMAGDHTQLEFHNIETGIVTEKRFMSMVPSNFIGHLQSLSFNGMAYIDLCKNGDIDYCELNAMIGFKSIVADPVTFKSRSSYVTLTTLQAYYSMHLFFQFKTTSSDGLILFNSGDGNDFIVVELVKGYLHYVSDLGNGAHLIKGNSNKPLNDNNWHNVIISRDTNNLHTVKIDTKVTTQTTTGAKNLDLKGNLYVGGVAKDMYKDLPKLVHAKEGFQGCLASVDLNGRLPDLMSDALDCVGQIERGCEGPSTTCQEDSCANQGVCLQQWEGFSCDCSMTTFGGPLCNDDPQWI
;
A
#
# COMPACT_ATOMS: atom_id res chain seq x y z
N MET A 1 30.67 22.30 7.28
CA MET A 1 29.44 22.66 6.55
C MET A 1 29.46 21.95 5.20
N GLY A 2 28.52 21.02 4.96
CA GLY A 2 28.46 20.28 3.70
C GLY A 2 28.08 21.20 2.52
N LYS A 3 28.63 20.94 1.33
CA LYS A 3 28.42 21.75 0.12
C LYS A 3 27.14 21.39 -0.67
N GLY A 4 26.14 20.82 0.00
CA GLY A 4 24.96 20.23 -0.62
C GLY A 4 25.16 18.75 -0.98
N PRO A 5 24.07 18.03 -1.33
CA PRO A 5 24.12 16.61 -1.66
C PRO A 5 24.70 16.37 -3.06
N GLU A 6 25.49 15.31 -3.20
CA GLU A 6 25.93 14.75 -4.48
C GLU A 6 25.14 13.46 -4.73
N THR A 7 24.49 13.34 -5.89
CA THR A 7 23.56 12.23 -6.17
C THR A 7 23.90 11.50 -7.47
N ILE A 8 23.83 10.18 -7.44
CA ILE A 8 23.89 9.29 -8.60
C ILE A 8 22.76 8.29 -8.52
N PHE A 9 22.20 7.90 -9.67
CA PHE A 9 21.04 7.02 -9.77
C PHE A 9 21.34 5.85 -10.69
N ALA A 10 20.89 4.65 -10.33
CA ALA A 10 21.06 3.44 -11.15
C ALA A 10 19.86 2.51 -10.97
N GLY A 11 19.54 1.76 -12.03
CA GLY A 11 18.38 0.87 -12.07
C GLY A 11 17.05 1.58 -12.32
N GLN A 12 16.04 0.79 -12.69
CA GLN A 12 14.65 1.21 -12.89
C GLN A 12 13.74 0.07 -12.46
N ASN A 13 12.55 0.38 -11.93
CA ASN A 13 11.53 -0.60 -11.53
C ASN A 13 12.02 -1.67 -10.52
N LEU A 14 12.90 -1.29 -9.58
CA LEU A 14 13.50 -2.18 -8.57
C LEU A 14 12.54 -2.58 -7.43
N ASN A 15 11.29 -2.14 -7.51
CA ASN A 15 10.21 -2.38 -6.56
C ASN A 15 9.29 -3.52 -7.06
N ASP A 16 9.89 -4.56 -7.65
CA ASP A 16 9.20 -5.71 -8.23
C ASP A 16 9.02 -6.87 -7.23
N ASN A 17 9.57 -6.71 -6.02
CA ASN A 17 9.64 -7.70 -4.94
C ASN A 17 10.60 -8.87 -5.23
N GLU A 18 11.56 -8.66 -6.14
CA GLU A 18 12.69 -9.55 -6.38
C GLU A 18 13.95 -9.04 -5.66
N TRP A 19 14.95 -9.92 -5.53
CA TRP A 19 16.22 -9.55 -4.93
C TRP A 19 17.07 -8.74 -5.90
N HIS A 20 17.50 -7.54 -5.46
CA HIS A 20 18.48 -6.72 -6.17
C HIS A 20 19.77 -6.56 -5.36
N THR A 21 20.91 -6.51 -6.04
CA THR A 21 22.23 -6.30 -5.44
C THR A 21 22.74 -4.89 -5.74
N VAL A 22 22.87 -4.07 -4.70
CA VAL A 22 23.46 -2.72 -4.82
C VAL A 22 24.93 -2.77 -4.41
N ARG A 23 25.82 -2.21 -5.24
CA ARG A 23 27.24 -2.04 -4.89
C ARG A 23 27.65 -0.58 -5.07
N VAL A 24 28.27 -0.03 -4.03
CA VAL A 24 28.74 1.35 -3.98
C VAL A 24 30.24 1.35 -3.76
N PHE A 25 30.97 2.11 -4.57
CA PHE A 25 32.39 2.37 -4.39
C PHE A 25 32.62 3.87 -4.35
N ARG A 26 33.35 4.34 -3.34
CA ARG A 26 33.79 5.73 -3.22
C ARG A 26 35.30 5.78 -3.07
N ARG A 27 35.96 6.54 -3.94
CA ARG A 27 37.40 6.81 -3.85
C ARG A 27 37.66 8.32 -3.92
N GLY A 28 37.85 8.93 -2.75
CA GLY A 28 37.97 10.38 -2.64
C GLY A 28 36.71 11.07 -3.15
N LYS A 29 36.83 11.76 -4.29
CA LYS A 29 35.71 12.44 -4.99
C LYS A 29 34.98 11.57 -6.01
N SER A 30 35.54 10.43 -6.39
CA SER A 30 34.92 9.53 -7.36
C SER A 30 33.90 8.63 -6.68
N LEU A 31 32.69 8.58 -7.24
CA LEU A 31 31.58 7.75 -6.84
C LEU A 31 31.27 6.77 -7.97
N LYS A 32 30.96 5.53 -7.61
CA LYS A 32 30.50 4.50 -8.55
C LYS A 32 29.39 3.69 -7.91
N LEU A 33 28.28 3.54 -8.62
CA LEU A 33 27.10 2.79 -8.23
C LEU A 33 26.79 1.75 -9.29
N THR A 34 26.54 0.52 -8.87
CA THR A 34 26.02 -0.56 -9.72
C THR A 34 24.82 -1.19 -9.04
N VAL A 35 23.80 -1.50 -9.83
CA VAL A 35 22.65 -2.32 -9.40
C VAL A 35 22.64 -3.57 -10.27
N ASP A 36 22.60 -4.73 -9.63
CA ASP A 36 22.68 -6.04 -10.26
C ASP A 36 23.91 -6.16 -11.18
N ASP A 37 23.69 -6.56 -12.42
CA ASP A 37 24.71 -6.67 -13.48
C ASP A 37 24.61 -5.51 -14.49
N LEU A 38 23.88 -4.43 -14.14
CA LEU A 38 23.78 -3.25 -14.99
C LEU A 38 25.12 -2.50 -15.06
N PRO A 39 25.38 -1.77 -16.17
CA PRO A 39 26.57 -0.95 -16.30
C PRO A 39 26.72 0.04 -15.12
N PRO A 40 27.95 0.25 -14.62
CA PRO A 40 28.17 1.18 -13.52
C PRO A 40 27.84 2.61 -13.93
N VAL A 41 27.22 3.32 -12.99
CA VAL A 41 27.04 4.77 -13.05
C VAL A 41 28.14 5.41 -12.23
N GLU A 42 28.92 6.28 -12.87
CA GLU A 42 30.02 7.00 -12.24
C GLU A 42 29.63 8.46 -12.02
N GLY A 43 30.08 9.02 -10.91
CA GLY A 43 29.86 10.42 -10.54
C GLY A 43 31.12 11.01 -9.92
N GLN A 44 31.22 12.33 -9.97
CA GLN A 44 32.35 13.07 -9.40
C GLN A 44 31.80 14.17 -8.49
N MET A 45 32.15 14.11 -7.20
CA MET A 45 31.72 15.12 -6.23
C MET A 45 32.34 16.49 -6.53
N ALA A 46 31.54 17.55 -6.39
CA ALA A 46 32.01 18.92 -6.42
C ALA A 46 32.68 19.33 -5.09
N GLY A 47 33.53 20.36 -5.16
CA GLY A 47 34.30 20.84 -4.01
C GLY A 47 35.45 19.92 -3.60
N ASP A 48 36.15 20.28 -2.53
CA ASP A 48 37.41 19.65 -2.13
C ASP A 48 37.30 18.72 -0.93
N HIS A 49 36.14 18.69 -0.29
CA HIS A 49 35.91 17.86 0.87
C HIS A 49 35.65 16.41 0.47
N THR A 50 36.42 15.47 1.04
CA THR A 50 36.34 14.04 0.72
C THR A 50 36.22 13.13 1.94
N GLN A 51 36.40 13.69 3.14
CA GLN A 51 36.27 12.94 4.39
C GLN A 51 34.78 12.73 4.71
N LEU A 52 34.45 11.56 5.25
CA LEU A 52 33.11 11.25 5.75
C LEU A 52 33.25 10.84 7.21
N GLU A 53 32.53 11.53 8.08
CA GLU A 53 32.42 11.19 9.50
C GLU A 53 31.05 10.56 9.73
N PHE A 54 31.01 9.43 10.43
CA PHE A 54 29.80 8.73 10.81
C PHE A 54 30.04 7.97 12.11
N HIS A 55 28.98 7.81 12.90
CA HIS A 55 29.01 7.04 14.15
C HIS A 55 28.29 5.70 13.99
N ASN A 56 27.24 5.67 13.18
CA ASN A 56 26.36 4.51 13.01
C ASN A 56 26.25 4.12 11.53
N ILE A 57 25.96 2.85 11.29
CA ILE A 57 25.44 2.35 10.01
C ILE A 57 23.99 1.94 10.29
N GLU A 58 23.04 2.67 9.72
CA GLU A 58 21.61 2.51 10.01
C GLU A 58 20.90 1.83 8.83
N THR A 59 19.92 0.97 9.15
CA THR A 59 19.03 0.33 8.16
C THR A 59 17.59 0.37 8.67
N GLY A 60 16.61 0.27 7.79
CA GLY A 60 15.20 0.29 8.19
C GLY A 60 14.69 1.71 8.45
N ILE A 61 15.21 2.34 9.51
CA ILE A 61 14.82 3.67 9.97
C ILE A 61 16.08 4.49 10.21
N VAL A 62 16.10 5.73 9.72
CA VAL A 62 17.18 6.66 10.06
C VAL A 62 16.88 7.27 11.43
N THR A 63 17.66 6.95 12.46
CA THR A 63 17.44 7.38 13.84
C THR A 63 18.09 8.72 14.15
N GLU A 64 19.28 9.00 13.59
CA GLU A 64 19.96 10.28 13.77
C GLU A 64 19.52 11.31 12.72
N LYS A 65 18.58 12.17 13.08
CA LYS A 65 17.94 13.13 12.15
C LYS A 65 18.38 14.58 12.35
N ARG A 66 19.22 14.88 13.36
CA ARG A 66 19.43 16.27 13.86
C ARG A 66 19.91 17.25 12.79
N PHE A 67 20.61 16.77 11.75
CA PHE A 67 21.19 17.61 10.70
C PHE A 67 20.58 17.39 9.31
N MET A 68 19.50 16.61 9.20
CA MET A 68 18.84 16.34 7.92
C MET A 68 17.65 17.26 7.70
N SER A 69 17.63 17.96 6.56
CA SER A 69 16.47 18.75 6.11
C SER A 69 15.35 17.89 5.55
N MET A 70 15.67 16.67 5.06
CA MET A 70 14.73 15.72 4.51
C MET A 70 15.16 14.32 4.91
N VAL A 71 14.25 13.55 5.51
CA VAL A 71 14.51 12.19 5.97
C VAL A 71 13.80 11.22 5.02
N PRO A 72 14.48 10.21 4.48
CA PRO A 72 13.83 9.17 3.69
C PRO A 72 12.73 8.47 4.48
N SER A 73 11.74 7.90 3.78
CA SER A 73 10.75 7.03 4.40
C SER A 73 11.42 5.77 4.98
N ASN A 74 10.75 5.15 5.96
CA ASN A 74 11.20 3.88 6.51
C ASN A 74 11.19 2.79 5.42
N PHE A 75 12.03 1.77 5.59
CA PHE A 75 12.10 0.66 4.64
C PHE A 75 11.09 -0.45 4.99
N ILE A 76 10.33 -0.89 3.99
CA ILE A 76 9.47 -2.08 4.05
C ILE A 76 10.04 -3.09 3.05
N GLY A 77 10.59 -4.19 3.55
CA GLY A 77 11.19 -5.23 2.72
C GLY A 77 12.20 -6.07 3.50
N HIS A 78 12.98 -6.86 2.79
CA HIS A 78 14.06 -7.66 3.35
C HIS A 78 15.41 -7.11 2.88
N LEU A 79 16.39 -7.12 3.78
CA LEU A 79 17.78 -6.83 3.46
C LEU A 79 18.61 -8.10 3.69
N GLN A 80 19.62 -8.31 2.86
CA GLN A 80 20.57 -9.39 3.00
C GLN A 80 21.97 -8.90 2.62
N SER A 81 23.00 -9.53 3.21
CA SER A 81 24.40 -9.33 2.80
C SER A 81 24.88 -7.87 2.85
N LEU A 82 24.42 -7.10 3.84
CA LEU A 82 24.95 -5.76 4.10
C LEU A 82 26.43 -5.88 4.44
N SER A 83 27.28 -5.45 3.52
CA SER A 83 28.73 -5.39 3.68
C SER A 83 29.21 -3.95 3.56
N PHE A 84 29.92 -3.49 4.59
CA PHE A 84 30.53 -2.17 4.58
C PHE A 84 32.01 -2.30 4.97
N ASN A 85 32.90 -1.91 4.07
CA ASN A 85 34.36 -2.06 4.22
C ASN A 85 34.79 -3.50 4.60
N GLY A 86 34.12 -4.51 4.04
CA GLY A 86 34.42 -5.93 4.28
C GLY A 86 33.73 -6.54 5.50
N MET A 87 33.05 -5.73 6.33
CA MET A 87 32.31 -6.21 7.49
C MET A 87 30.87 -6.56 7.12
N ALA A 88 30.48 -7.82 7.30
CA ALA A 88 29.13 -8.32 7.03
C ALA A 88 28.20 -8.11 8.24
N TYR A 89 27.72 -6.88 8.43
CA TYR A 89 27.05 -6.45 9.68
C TYR A 89 25.80 -7.26 10.04
N ILE A 90 25.00 -7.70 9.06
CA ILE A 90 23.80 -8.52 9.34
C ILE A 90 24.20 -9.88 9.92
N ASP A 91 25.20 -10.54 9.33
CA ASP A 91 25.65 -11.86 9.78
C ASP A 91 26.39 -11.79 11.12
N LEU A 92 27.27 -10.79 11.28
CA LEU A 92 27.98 -10.54 12.55
C LEU A 92 26.99 -10.30 13.70
N CYS A 93 25.98 -9.47 13.46
CA CYS A 93 24.96 -9.18 14.46
C CYS A 93 24.10 -10.43 14.79
N LYS A 94 23.66 -11.16 13.76
CA LYS A 94 22.86 -12.38 13.93
C LYS A 94 23.60 -13.46 14.73
N ASN A 95 24.91 -13.61 14.51
CA ASN A 95 25.73 -14.60 15.18
C ASN A 95 26.20 -14.18 16.58
N GLY A 96 26.05 -12.89 16.94
CA GLY A 96 26.57 -12.34 18.18
C GLY A 96 28.09 -12.10 18.17
N ASP A 97 28.69 -11.95 16.99
CA ASP A 97 30.13 -11.68 16.81
C ASP A 97 30.49 -10.22 17.18
N ILE A 98 29.48 -9.35 17.28
CA ILE A 98 29.58 -7.95 17.69
C ILE A 98 28.52 -7.64 18.75
N ASP A 99 28.84 -6.80 19.72
CA ASP A 99 27.98 -6.43 20.85
C ASP A 99 27.31 -5.06 20.69
N TYR A 100 27.78 -4.25 19.74
CA TYR A 100 27.26 -2.91 19.42
C TYR A 100 26.17 -2.91 18.33
N CYS A 101 25.43 -4.02 18.20
CA CYS A 101 24.30 -4.10 17.27
C CYS A 101 22.97 -3.89 18.01
N GLU A 102 22.22 -2.87 17.60
CA GLU A 102 20.88 -2.58 18.12
C GLU A 102 19.85 -2.77 17.00
N LEU A 103 18.87 -3.66 17.21
CA LEU A 103 17.78 -3.86 16.25
C LEU A 103 16.47 -4.26 16.93
N ASN A 104 15.36 -3.87 16.30
CA ASN A 104 14.01 -4.38 16.54
C ASN A 104 13.42 -5.09 15.31
N ALA A 105 14.22 -5.27 14.26
CA ALA A 105 13.83 -5.98 13.05
C ALA A 105 13.73 -7.50 13.28
N MET A 106 12.90 -8.17 12.48
CA MET A 106 12.81 -9.63 12.51
C MET A 106 13.89 -10.24 11.61
N ILE A 107 14.54 -11.30 12.09
CA ILE A 107 15.51 -12.08 11.30
C ILE A 107 14.79 -13.21 10.56
N GLY A 108 15.06 -13.32 9.26
CA GLY A 108 14.52 -14.35 8.38
C GLY A 108 13.51 -13.82 7.36
N PHE A 109 13.18 -14.64 6.37
CA PHE A 109 12.24 -14.29 5.32
C PHE A 109 10.80 -14.62 5.74
N LYS A 110 9.93 -13.61 5.73
CA LYS A 110 8.49 -13.72 5.97
C LYS A 110 7.74 -12.70 5.13
N SER A 111 6.53 -13.03 4.69
CA SER A 111 5.63 -12.04 4.09
C SER A 111 5.39 -10.90 5.08
N ILE A 112 5.48 -9.66 4.62
CA ILE A 112 5.34 -8.47 5.44
C ILE A 112 3.93 -7.91 5.23
N VAL A 113 3.26 -7.64 6.36
CA VAL A 113 2.02 -6.86 6.44
C VAL A 113 2.31 -5.73 7.43
N ALA A 114 2.65 -4.54 6.92
CA ALA A 114 3.08 -3.41 7.73
C ALA A 114 1.89 -2.57 8.17
N ASP A 115 1.85 -2.20 9.46
CA ASP A 115 0.82 -1.34 10.08
C ASP A 115 -0.62 -1.60 9.59
N PRO A 116 -1.16 -2.82 9.79
CA PRO A 116 -2.53 -3.11 9.38
C PRO A 116 -3.53 -2.26 10.17
N VAL A 117 -4.53 -1.72 9.47
CA VAL A 117 -5.63 -0.92 10.01
C VAL A 117 -6.96 -1.46 9.49
N THR A 118 -7.93 -1.61 10.37
CA THR A 118 -9.27 -2.11 10.07
C THR A 118 -10.28 -0.97 9.98
N PHE A 119 -10.99 -0.89 8.85
CA PHE A 119 -12.18 -0.06 8.65
C PHE A 119 -13.42 -0.91 8.96
N LYS A 120 -13.99 -0.75 10.16
CA LYS A 120 -15.04 -1.66 10.65
C LYS A 120 -16.37 -1.53 9.92
N SER A 121 -16.71 -0.35 9.45
CA SER A 121 -17.96 -0.08 8.75
C SER A 121 -17.70 0.62 7.42
N ARG A 122 -18.59 0.40 6.44
CA ARG A 122 -18.55 1.01 5.11
C ARG A 122 -18.72 2.54 5.11
N SER A 123 -19.05 3.16 6.24
CA SER A 123 -19.03 4.61 6.41
C SER A 123 -17.75 5.14 7.06
N SER A 124 -16.79 4.26 7.39
CA SER A 124 -15.54 4.65 8.04
C SER A 124 -14.51 5.06 7.01
N TYR A 125 -13.83 6.17 7.24
CA TYR A 125 -12.76 6.65 6.37
C TYR A 125 -11.81 7.58 7.13
N VAL A 126 -10.61 7.74 6.59
CA VAL A 126 -9.66 8.77 7.01
C VAL A 126 -9.41 9.75 5.87
N THR A 127 -9.08 10.98 6.23
CA THR A 127 -8.56 11.97 5.29
C THR A 127 -7.08 12.19 5.54
N LEU A 128 -6.29 12.24 4.47
CA LEU A 128 -4.86 12.55 4.48
C LEU A 128 -4.63 13.80 3.62
N THR A 129 -3.44 14.38 3.73
CA THR A 129 -3.01 15.43 2.80
C THR A 129 -3.00 14.93 1.36
N THR A 130 -3.20 15.84 0.41
CA THR A 130 -3.24 15.56 -1.03
C THR A 130 -2.13 14.63 -1.51
N LEU A 131 -2.51 13.64 -2.32
CA LEU A 131 -1.56 12.73 -2.97
C LEU A 131 -0.63 13.49 -3.92
N GLN A 132 0.68 13.35 -3.71
CA GLN A 132 1.69 13.98 -4.55
C GLN A 132 2.02 13.09 -5.76
N ALA A 133 1.25 13.17 -6.85
CA ALA A 133 1.34 12.25 -8.00
C ALA A 133 1.41 12.96 -9.37
N TYR A 134 2.03 14.14 -9.41
CA TYR A 134 1.98 15.04 -10.58
C TYR A 134 2.60 14.44 -11.85
N TYR A 135 3.90 14.08 -11.84
CA TYR A 135 4.61 13.58 -13.04
C TYR A 135 4.58 12.06 -13.20
N SER A 136 4.65 11.36 -12.08
CA SER A 136 4.58 9.92 -11.99
C SER A 136 3.89 9.55 -10.69
N MET A 137 3.44 8.31 -10.61
CA MET A 137 2.72 7.80 -9.45
C MET A 137 3.17 6.37 -9.17
N HIS A 138 3.36 6.06 -7.90
CA HIS A 138 3.49 4.71 -7.40
C HIS A 138 2.65 4.58 -6.14
N LEU A 139 1.60 3.77 -6.20
CA LEU A 139 0.80 3.40 -5.05
C LEU A 139 1.02 1.92 -4.78
N PHE A 140 1.30 1.59 -3.53
CA PHE A 140 1.27 0.22 -3.06
C PHE A 140 0.42 0.14 -1.80
N PHE A 141 -0.39 -0.90 -1.71
CA PHE A 141 -1.07 -1.26 -0.47
C PHE A 141 -1.48 -2.72 -0.54
N GLN A 142 -1.74 -3.27 0.64
CA GLN A 142 -2.37 -4.57 0.79
C GLN A 142 -3.77 -4.36 1.34
N PHE A 143 -4.72 -5.19 0.90
CA PHE A 143 -6.05 -5.20 1.48
C PHE A 143 -6.54 -6.61 1.76
N LYS A 144 -7.47 -6.72 2.71
CA LYS A 144 -8.17 -7.95 3.06
C LYS A 144 -9.62 -7.61 3.36
N THR A 145 -10.57 -8.28 2.72
CA THR A 145 -12.01 -8.02 2.90
C THR A 145 -12.86 -9.24 2.54
N THR A 146 -14.11 -9.24 2.98
CA THR A 146 -15.19 -10.13 2.52
C THR A 146 -16.24 -9.37 1.70
N SER A 147 -16.21 -8.03 1.68
CA SER A 147 -17.14 -7.19 0.93
C SER A 147 -16.76 -7.15 -0.55
N SER A 148 -17.75 -7.40 -1.43
CA SER A 148 -17.55 -7.37 -2.88
C SER A 148 -17.42 -5.96 -3.45
N ASP A 149 -17.94 -4.95 -2.76
CA ASP A 149 -18.01 -3.58 -3.25
C ASP A 149 -17.56 -2.62 -2.16
N GLY A 150 -16.86 -1.55 -2.54
CA GLY A 150 -16.42 -0.51 -1.60
C GLY A 150 -15.36 0.42 -2.18
N LEU A 151 -15.49 1.71 -1.86
CA LEU A 151 -14.49 2.73 -2.20
C LEU A 151 -13.26 2.63 -1.30
N ILE A 152 -12.09 2.37 -1.86
CA ILE A 152 -10.82 2.23 -1.11
C ILE A 152 -10.08 3.56 -1.04
N LEU A 153 -9.94 4.26 -2.16
CA LEU A 153 -9.16 5.49 -2.26
C LEU A 153 -9.85 6.49 -3.17
N PHE A 154 -9.87 7.77 -2.79
CA PHE A 154 -10.37 8.86 -3.63
C PHE A 154 -9.59 10.16 -3.40
N ASN A 155 -9.12 10.80 -4.47
CA ASN A 155 -8.64 12.17 -4.43
C ASN A 155 -9.15 12.91 -5.66
N SER A 156 -9.84 14.03 -5.48
CA SER A 156 -10.19 14.95 -6.57
C SER A 156 -9.02 15.88 -6.92
N GLY A 157 -9.14 16.58 -8.04
CA GLY A 157 -8.18 17.55 -8.53
C GLY A 157 -8.85 18.78 -9.14
N ASP A 158 -8.05 19.60 -9.81
CA ASP A 158 -8.56 20.75 -10.54
C ASP A 158 -9.35 20.30 -11.78
N GLY A 159 -10.51 20.94 -12.01
CA GLY A 159 -11.38 20.60 -13.13
C GLY A 159 -11.99 19.21 -13.00
N ASN A 160 -11.62 18.29 -13.90
CA ASN A 160 -12.10 16.91 -13.90
C ASN A 160 -11.05 15.92 -13.40
N ASP A 161 -9.89 16.38 -12.94
CA ASP A 161 -8.83 15.50 -12.49
C ASP A 161 -9.28 14.72 -11.26
N PHE A 162 -9.07 13.41 -11.26
CA PHE A 162 -9.29 12.59 -10.07
C PHE A 162 -8.56 11.26 -10.16
N ILE A 163 -8.41 10.63 -9.01
CA ILE A 163 -8.01 9.23 -8.86
C ILE A 163 -8.95 8.51 -7.90
N VAL A 164 -9.34 7.30 -8.29
CA VAL A 164 -10.20 6.40 -7.52
C VAL A 164 -9.62 5.00 -7.57
N VAL A 165 -9.65 4.32 -6.42
CA VAL A 165 -9.52 2.87 -6.34
C VAL A 165 -10.74 2.32 -5.61
N GLU A 166 -11.40 1.35 -6.21
CA GLU A 166 -12.62 0.74 -5.66
C GLU A 166 -12.63 -0.78 -5.91
N LEU A 167 -13.38 -1.50 -5.09
CA LEU A 167 -13.81 -2.86 -5.38
C LEU A 167 -15.19 -2.82 -6.02
N VAL A 168 -15.37 -3.59 -7.08
CA VAL A 168 -16.66 -3.79 -7.75
C VAL A 168 -16.87 -5.27 -8.02
N LYS A 169 -17.90 -5.87 -7.43
CA LYS A 169 -18.19 -7.31 -7.51
C LYS A 169 -16.96 -8.20 -7.19
N GLY A 170 -16.13 -7.74 -6.26
CA GLY A 170 -14.90 -8.37 -5.79
C GLY A 170 -13.69 -8.16 -6.69
N TYR A 171 -13.78 -7.37 -7.77
CA TYR A 171 -12.63 -7.06 -8.63
C TYR A 171 -12.14 -5.64 -8.39
N LEU A 172 -10.82 -5.46 -8.36
CA LEU A 172 -10.22 -4.15 -8.18
C LEU A 172 -10.36 -3.30 -9.44
N HIS A 173 -10.86 -2.09 -9.29
CA HIS A 173 -10.95 -1.07 -10.33
C HIS A 173 -10.07 0.12 -9.96
N TYR A 174 -9.26 0.56 -10.92
CA TYR A 174 -8.56 1.83 -10.87
C TYR A 174 -9.18 2.77 -11.90
N VAL A 175 -9.72 3.89 -11.45
CA VAL A 175 -10.35 4.91 -12.31
C VAL A 175 -9.60 6.22 -12.13
N SER A 176 -9.24 6.86 -13.23
CA SER A 176 -8.64 8.19 -13.17
C SER A 176 -8.98 9.03 -14.39
N ASP A 177 -8.90 10.33 -14.22
CA ASP A 177 -8.97 11.33 -15.28
C ASP A 177 -7.82 12.32 -15.04
N LEU A 178 -7.03 12.57 -16.09
CA LEU A 178 -5.90 13.51 -16.09
C LEU A 178 -6.23 14.78 -16.91
N GLY A 179 -7.51 14.99 -17.23
CA GLY A 179 -7.99 16.11 -18.06
C GLY A 179 -8.28 15.72 -19.52
N ASN A 180 -8.11 14.45 -19.88
CA ASN A 180 -8.40 13.88 -21.20
C ASN A 180 -9.61 12.93 -21.21
N GLY A 181 -10.33 12.85 -20.10
CA GLY A 181 -11.49 12.01 -19.92
C GLY A 181 -11.17 10.78 -19.07
N ALA A 182 -12.13 10.45 -18.21
CA ALA A 182 -12.00 9.33 -17.29
C ALA A 182 -11.82 8.00 -18.02
N HIS A 183 -10.89 7.18 -17.52
CA HIS A 183 -10.65 5.82 -17.98
C HIS A 183 -10.63 4.86 -16.78
N LEU A 184 -10.95 3.60 -17.06
CA LEU A 184 -11.03 2.51 -16.09
C LEU A 184 -10.05 1.40 -16.48
N ILE A 185 -9.18 1.01 -15.55
CA ILE A 185 -8.34 -0.17 -15.65
C ILE A 185 -8.83 -1.18 -14.61
N LYS A 186 -9.23 -2.36 -15.08
CA LYS A 186 -9.60 -3.48 -14.20
C LYS A 186 -8.34 -4.26 -13.83
N GLY A 187 -8.14 -4.46 -12.53
CA GLY A 187 -7.11 -5.37 -12.03
C GLY A 187 -7.34 -6.79 -12.57
N ASN A 188 -6.26 -7.48 -12.92
CA ASN A 188 -6.34 -8.85 -13.43
C ASN A 188 -6.32 -9.84 -12.27
N SER A 189 -7.44 -10.50 -12.01
CA SER A 189 -7.55 -11.64 -11.09
C SER A 189 -8.44 -12.72 -11.68
N ASN A 190 -8.19 -14.00 -11.35
CA ASN A 190 -9.04 -15.10 -11.81
C ASN A 190 -10.32 -15.25 -10.97
N LYS A 191 -10.30 -14.72 -9.74
CA LYS A 191 -11.36 -14.85 -8.75
C LYS A 191 -11.63 -13.47 -8.14
N PRO A 192 -12.82 -13.28 -7.56
CA PRO A 192 -13.10 -12.16 -6.67
C PRO A 192 -12.07 -12.11 -5.52
N LEU A 193 -11.64 -10.91 -5.14
CA LEU A 193 -10.61 -10.59 -4.15
C LEU A 193 -11.19 -10.35 -2.74
N ASN A 194 -12.49 -10.60 -2.57
CA ASN A 194 -13.19 -10.51 -1.29
C ASN A 194 -13.24 -11.89 -0.60
N ASP A 195 -12.11 -12.60 -0.61
CA ASP A 195 -11.96 -13.98 -0.14
C ASP A 195 -11.35 -14.07 1.27
N ASN A 196 -11.26 -12.93 1.98
CA ASN A 196 -10.66 -12.79 3.31
C ASN A 196 -9.14 -13.11 3.37
N ASN A 197 -8.44 -13.08 2.24
CA ASN A 197 -6.98 -13.15 2.19
C ASN A 197 -6.38 -11.75 1.94
N TRP A 198 -5.08 -11.63 2.24
CA TRP A 198 -4.31 -10.44 1.89
C TRP A 198 -3.99 -10.46 0.39
N HIS A 199 -4.37 -9.40 -0.31
CA HIS A 199 -4.00 -9.17 -1.70
C HIS A 199 -3.07 -7.96 -1.81
N ASN A 200 -2.04 -8.09 -2.65
CA ASN A 200 -1.10 -7.01 -2.95
C ASN A 200 -1.61 -6.20 -4.13
N VAL A 201 -1.63 -4.88 -4.02
CA VAL A 201 -2.04 -3.96 -5.08
C VAL A 201 -0.93 -2.98 -5.35
N ILE A 202 -0.45 -2.94 -6.60
CA ILE A 202 0.44 -1.89 -7.10
C ILE A 202 -0.28 -1.16 -8.21
N ILE A 203 -0.37 0.16 -8.10
CA ILE A 203 -0.89 1.03 -9.17
C ILE A 203 0.19 2.06 -9.45
N SER A 204 0.74 2.06 -10.65
CA SER A 204 1.76 3.03 -11.05
C SER A 204 1.44 3.71 -12.37
N ARG A 205 2.02 4.89 -12.56
CA ARG A 205 2.00 5.65 -13.80
C ARG A 205 3.38 6.24 -14.03
N ASP A 206 4.00 5.91 -15.15
CA ASP A 206 5.29 6.48 -15.53
C ASP A 206 5.13 7.84 -16.23
N THR A 207 6.26 8.49 -16.56
CA THR A 207 6.29 9.78 -17.27
C THR A 207 5.84 9.70 -18.74
N ASN A 208 5.65 8.48 -19.26
CA ASN A 208 5.14 8.20 -20.60
C ASN A 208 3.63 7.88 -20.58
N ASN A 209 2.96 8.07 -19.44
CA ASN A 209 1.55 7.71 -19.23
C ASN A 209 1.27 6.21 -19.43
N LEU A 210 2.24 5.35 -19.16
CA LEU A 210 2.00 3.92 -18.99
C LEU A 210 1.47 3.67 -17.59
N HIS A 211 0.18 3.37 -17.49
CA HIS A 211 -0.44 2.94 -16.24
C HIS A 211 -0.26 1.43 -16.08
N THR A 212 0.10 1.02 -14.88
CA THR A 212 0.25 -0.39 -14.51
C THR A 212 -0.59 -0.67 -13.27
N VAL A 213 -1.42 -1.70 -13.32
CA VAL A 213 -2.15 -2.26 -12.18
C VAL A 213 -1.70 -3.70 -12.01
N LYS A 214 -1.02 -3.99 -10.89
CA LYS A 214 -0.61 -5.35 -10.52
C LYS A 214 -1.41 -5.80 -9.30
N ILE A 215 -2.13 -6.91 -9.44
CA ILE A 215 -2.84 -7.59 -8.36
C ILE A 215 -2.11 -8.88 -8.08
N ASP A 216 -1.57 -9.03 -6.88
CA ASP A 216 -0.69 -10.13 -6.49
C ASP A 216 0.46 -10.29 -7.49
N THR A 217 0.41 -11.30 -8.36
CA THR A 217 1.42 -11.59 -9.37
C THR A 217 1.01 -11.15 -10.78
N LYS A 218 -0.23 -10.72 -10.97
CA LYS A 218 -0.82 -10.48 -12.30
C LYS A 218 -0.79 -9.00 -12.65
N VAL A 219 -0.23 -8.68 -13.80
CA VAL A 219 -0.05 -7.31 -14.29
C VAL A 219 -1.03 -6.99 -15.42
N THR A 220 -1.63 -5.80 -15.36
CA THR A 220 -2.37 -5.16 -16.44
C THR A 220 -1.74 -3.80 -16.73
N THR A 221 -1.47 -3.50 -18.01
CA THR A 221 -0.93 -2.21 -18.41
C THR A 221 -1.84 -1.51 -19.42
N GLN A 222 -1.94 -0.19 -19.35
CA GLN A 222 -2.64 0.63 -20.33
C GLN A 222 -1.92 1.97 -20.52
N THR A 223 -1.67 2.36 -21.77
CA THR A 223 -1.13 3.68 -22.09
C THR A 223 -2.25 4.65 -22.38
N THR A 224 -2.22 5.83 -21.76
CA THR A 224 -3.20 6.89 -22.02
C THR A 224 -2.59 8.02 -22.84
N THR A 225 -3.35 8.56 -23.79
CA THR A 225 -2.93 9.67 -24.65
C THR A 225 -3.49 10.99 -24.14
N GLY A 226 -2.66 12.01 -23.97
CA GLY A 226 -3.12 13.35 -23.61
C GLY A 226 -2.27 13.99 -22.52
N ALA A 227 -2.95 14.65 -21.58
CA ALA A 227 -2.32 15.29 -20.44
C ALA A 227 -1.43 14.31 -19.66
N LYS A 228 -0.30 14.84 -19.20
CA LYS A 228 0.73 14.05 -18.48
C LYS A 228 0.71 14.27 -16.98
N ASN A 229 -0.02 15.28 -16.54
CA ASN A 229 0.03 15.75 -15.17
C ASN A 229 -1.31 15.48 -14.52
N LEU A 230 -1.29 14.93 -13.31
CA LEU A 230 -2.48 14.74 -12.49
C LEU A 230 -2.45 15.81 -11.39
N ASP A 231 -3.26 16.86 -11.52
CA ASP A 231 -3.25 17.98 -10.57
C ASP A 231 -4.30 17.78 -9.48
N LEU A 232 -3.97 16.93 -8.51
CA LEU A 232 -4.82 16.63 -7.36
C LEU A 232 -4.86 17.81 -6.38
N LYS A 233 -6.02 18.02 -5.76
CA LYS A 233 -6.30 19.05 -4.77
C LYS A 233 -7.11 18.49 -3.62
N GLY A 234 -7.12 19.20 -2.50
CA GLY A 234 -7.89 18.81 -1.32
C GLY A 234 -7.41 17.50 -0.71
N ASN A 235 -8.22 16.93 0.18
CA ASN A 235 -7.81 15.77 0.95
C ASN A 235 -7.84 14.48 0.13
N LEU A 236 -6.89 13.60 0.42
CA LEU A 236 -6.94 12.20 0.00
C LEU A 236 -7.84 11.43 0.97
N TYR A 237 -8.84 10.74 0.46
CA TYR A 237 -9.74 9.91 1.24
C TYR A 237 -9.33 8.44 1.13
N VAL A 238 -9.29 7.74 2.26
CA VAL A 238 -8.97 6.31 2.34
C VAL A 238 -10.05 5.60 3.15
N GLY A 239 -10.58 4.49 2.63
CA GLY A 239 -11.66 3.70 3.23
C GLY A 239 -13.08 4.14 2.84
N GLY A 240 -13.26 5.34 2.33
CA GLY A 240 -14.58 5.85 1.94
C GLY A 240 -14.60 7.38 1.86
N VAL A 241 -15.78 7.95 1.66
CA VAL A 241 -16.01 9.41 1.64
C VAL A 241 -17.25 9.75 2.47
N ALA A 242 -17.51 11.05 2.69
CA ALA A 242 -18.73 11.47 3.34
C ALA A 242 -19.98 11.01 2.55
N LYS A 243 -21.05 10.65 3.25
CA LYS A 243 -22.25 10.02 2.66
C LYS A 243 -22.84 10.77 1.46
N ASP A 244 -22.83 12.10 1.50
CA ASP A 244 -23.40 12.91 0.42
C ASP A 244 -22.50 12.94 -0.83
N MET A 245 -21.18 12.75 -0.67
CA MET A 245 -20.23 12.78 -1.78
C MET A 245 -20.40 11.60 -2.74
N TYR A 246 -20.93 10.46 -2.31
CA TYR A 246 -21.16 9.29 -3.19
C TYR A 246 -22.10 9.60 -4.37
N LYS A 247 -22.96 10.62 -4.23
CA LYS A 247 -23.88 11.07 -5.28
C LYS A 247 -23.15 11.86 -6.38
N ASP A 248 -22.02 12.47 -6.02
CA ASP A 248 -21.24 13.39 -6.85
C ASP A 248 -19.96 12.75 -7.40
N LEU A 249 -19.71 11.46 -7.09
CA LEU A 249 -18.57 10.73 -7.64
C LEU A 249 -18.61 10.67 -9.18
N PRO A 250 -17.45 10.64 -9.85
CA PRO A 250 -17.37 10.57 -11.31
C PRO A 250 -18.15 9.38 -11.88
N LYS A 251 -18.77 9.55 -13.07
CA LYS A 251 -19.72 8.58 -13.65
C LYS A 251 -19.19 7.14 -13.81
N LEU A 252 -17.89 6.95 -13.99
CA LEU A 252 -17.27 5.61 -14.13
C LEU A 252 -17.04 4.90 -12.79
N VAL A 253 -17.21 5.60 -11.67
CA VAL A 253 -17.07 5.07 -10.31
C VAL A 253 -18.39 4.43 -9.89
N HIS A 254 -18.32 3.18 -9.43
CA HIS A 254 -19.51 2.39 -9.09
C HIS A 254 -19.88 2.49 -7.61
N ALA A 255 -18.90 2.76 -6.74
CA ALA A 255 -19.07 2.77 -5.30
C ALA A 255 -20.23 3.66 -4.84
N LYS A 256 -21.06 3.10 -3.97
CA LYS A 256 -22.14 3.81 -3.25
C LYS A 256 -21.92 3.84 -1.74
N GLU A 257 -20.85 3.21 -1.30
CA GLU A 257 -20.44 3.02 0.08
C GLU A 257 -18.92 2.80 0.13
N GLY A 258 -18.33 2.91 1.32
CA GLY A 258 -16.90 2.78 1.54
C GLY A 258 -16.45 1.33 1.67
N PHE A 259 -15.14 1.17 1.67
CA PHE A 259 -14.47 -0.07 1.97
C PHE A 259 -14.69 -0.47 3.42
N GLN A 260 -14.92 -1.76 3.63
CA GLN A 260 -14.98 -2.40 4.93
C GLN A 260 -14.03 -3.59 4.88
N GLY A 261 -13.02 -3.60 5.73
CA GLY A 261 -11.89 -4.50 5.58
C GLY A 261 -10.64 -3.99 6.29
N CYS A 262 -9.51 -4.62 6.02
CA CYS A 262 -8.20 -4.14 6.45
C CYS A 262 -7.43 -3.55 5.27
N LEU A 263 -6.67 -2.49 5.55
CA LEU A 263 -5.61 -1.98 4.71
C LEU A 263 -4.28 -2.10 5.45
N ALA A 264 -3.19 -2.37 4.73
CA ALA A 264 -1.85 -2.46 5.28
C ALA A 264 -0.82 -2.03 4.23
N SER A 265 0.41 -1.78 4.68
CA SER A 265 1.57 -1.47 3.85
C SER A 265 1.29 -0.36 2.85
N VAL A 266 0.56 0.68 3.29
CA VAL A 266 0.15 1.79 2.43
C VAL A 266 1.36 2.67 2.10
N ASP A 267 1.70 2.72 0.83
CA ASP A 267 2.68 3.60 0.22
C ASP A 267 1.99 4.51 -0.80
N LEU A 268 2.06 5.80 -0.53
CA LEU A 268 1.49 6.88 -1.33
C LEU A 268 2.61 7.66 -2.00
N ASN A 269 3.15 7.09 -3.08
CA ASN A 269 4.23 7.67 -3.89
C ASN A 269 5.51 7.96 -3.10
N GLY A 270 5.94 6.99 -2.30
CA GLY A 270 7.13 7.03 -1.44
C GLY A 270 6.85 7.47 0.00
N ARG A 271 5.63 7.97 0.29
CA ARG A 271 5.20 8.32 1.65
C ARG A 271 4.47 7.13 2.28
N LEU A 272 4.91 6.75 3.48
CA LEU A 272 4.30 5.70 4.31
C LEU A 272 3.50 6.36 5.45
N PRO A 273 2.24 6.78 5.24
CA PRO A 273 1.45 7.38 6.31
C PRO A 273 1.05 6.34 7.35
N ASP A 274 1.06 6.72 8.63
CA ASP A 274 0.24 6.03 9.62
C ASP A 274 -1.22 6.47 9.41
N LEU A 275 -2.08 5.57 8.90
CA LEU A 275 -3.44 5.94 8.49
C LEU A 275 -4.28 6.54 9.61
N MET A 276 -3.96 6.29 10.88
CA MET A 276 -4.69 6.83 12.02
C MET A 276 -4.01 8.07 12.60
N SER A 277 -2.69 8.06 12.73
CA SER A 277 -1.92 9.16 13.35
C SER A 277 -1.65 10.33 12.42
N ASP A 278 -1.50 10.09 11.12
CA ASP A 278 -1.29 11.14 10.12
C ASP A 278 -2.60 11.64 9.50
N ALA A 279 -3.75 11.09 9.93
CA ALA A 279 -5.06 11.51 9.48
C ALA A 279 -5.35 12.96 9.86
N LEU A 280 -5.83 13.74 8.89
CA LEU A 280 -6.41 15.06 9.12
C LEU A 280 -7.76 14.92 9.84
N ASP A 281 -8.57 13.94 9.42
CA ASP A 281 -9.82 13.54 10.05
C ASP A 281 -9.95 12.01 10.06
N CYS A 282 -10.49 11.46 11.14
CA CYS A 282 -10.92 10.06 11.24
C CYS A 282 -12.44 10.02 11.46
N VAL A 283 -13.17 9.35 10.56
CA VAL A 283 -14.63 9.21 10.63
C VAL A 283 -15.00 7.73 10.74
N GLY A 284 -15.93 7.41 11.64
CA GLY A 284 -16.40 6.04 11.86
C GLY A 284 -15.53 5.23 12.83
N GLN A 285 -15.51 3.92 12.66
CA GLN A 285 -14.82 2.97 13.54
C GLN A 285 -13.60 2.41 12.83
N ILE A 286 -12.42 2.88 13.24
CA ILE A 286 -11.13 2.53 12.65
C ILE A 286 -10.21 2.06 13.77
N GLU A 287 -9.62 0.89 13.59
CA GLU A 287 -8.83 0.24 14.64
C GLU A 287 -7.50 -0.27 14.09
N ARG A 288 -6.46 -0.25 14.93
CA ARG A 288 -5.18 -0.86 14.59
C ARG A 288 -5.29 -2.38 14.61
N GLY A 289 -4.49 -3.02 13.77
CA GLY A 289 -4.52 -4.46 13.59
C GLY A 289 -5.48 -4.90 12.50
N CYS A 290 -5.43 -6.20 12.22
CA CYS A 290 -6.35 -6.87 11.33
C CYS A 290 -6.62 -8.28 11.86
N GLU A 291 -7.59 -8.40 12.76
CA GLU A 291 -8.04 -9.69 13.26
C GLU A 291 -9.00 -10.39 12.28
N GLY A 292 -9.39 -9.71 11.19
CA GLY A 292 -10.38 -10.20 10.24
C GLY A 292 -11.80 -10.05 10.80
N PRO A 293 -12.78 -10.81 10.27
CA PRO A 293 -14.12 -10.75 10.77
C PRO A 293 -14.23 -11.23 12.22
N SER A 294 -15.03 -10.53 13.02
CA SER A 294 -15.23 -10.77 14.46
C SER A 294 -15.67 -12.20 14.79
N THR A 295 -16.40 -12.86 13.88
CA THR A 295 -16.76 -14.28 13.94
C THR A 295 -16.65 -14.93 12.57
N THR A 296 -16.18 -16.17 12.51
CA THR A 296 -16.06 -16.95 11.27
C THR A 296 -17.09 -18.06 11.18
N CYS A 297 -17.51 -18.40 9.96
CA CYS A 297 -18.36 -19.57 9.72
C CYS A 297 -17.70 -20.85 10.22
N GLN A 298 -18.40 -21.56 11.11
CA GLN A 298 -18.12 -22.90 11.59
C GLN A 298 -19.20 -23.87 11.08
N GLU A 299 -18.95 -25.18 11.18
CA GLU A 299 -19.92 -26.20 10.76
C GLU A 299 -21.28 -26.07 11.49
N ASP A 300 -21.27 -25.56 12.73
CA ASP A 300 -22.44 -25.38 13.58
C ASP A 300 -22.94 -23.93 13.66
N SER A 301 -22.39 -23.01 12.85
CA SER A 301 -22.81 -21.59 12.84
C SER A 301 -24.26 -21.40 12.43
N CYS A 302 -24.78 -22.24 11.53
CA CYS A 302 -26.17 -22.18 11.05
C CYS A 302 -26.88 -23.50 11.35
N ALA A 303 -28.05 -23.41 11.98
CA ALA A 303 -28.86 -24.59 12.28
C ALA A 303 -29.59 -25.11 11.03
N ASN A 304 -30.12 -26.33 11.12
CA ASN A 304 -31.05 -26.89 10.13
C ASN A 304 -30.57 -26.84 8.68
N GLN A 305 -29.26 -27.03 8.47
CA GLN A 305 -28.61 -26.99 7.15
C GLN A 305 -28.70 -25.62 6.44
N GLY A 306 -28.88 -24.53 7.20
CA GLY A 306 -28.72 -23.18 6.68
C GLY A 306 -27.31 -22.94 6.14
N VAL A 307 -27.19 -22.16 5.07
CA VAL A 307 -25.89 -21.88 4.47
C VAL A 307 -25.23 -20.72 5.21
N CYS A 308 -24.08 -20.97 5.84
CA CYS A 308 -23.31 -19.91 6.49
C CYS A 308 -22.62 -19.04 5.44
N LEU A 309 -22.89 -17.74 5.50
CA LEU A 309 -22.31 -16.71 4.66
C LEU A 309 -21.39 -15.83 5.50
N GLN A 310 -20.09 -15.87 5.19
CA GLN A 310 -19.10 -15.05 5.86
C GLN A 310 -19.29 -13.57 5.50
N GLN A 311 -19.36 -12.72 6.51
CA GLN A 311 -19.35 -11.25 6.40
C GLN A 311 -18.13 -10.67 7.12
N TRP A 312 -17.98 -9.33 7.07
CA TRP A 312 -16.88 -8.66 7.77
C TRP A 312 -17.18 -8.46 9.26
N GLU A 313 -18.43 -8.14 9.60
CA GLU A 313 -18.85 -7.96 11.00
C GLU A 313 -19.26 -9.29 11.68
N GLY A 314 -18.98 -10.43 11.04
CA GLY A 314 -19.31 -11.76 11.53
C GLY A 314 -19.78 -12.70 10.43
N PHE A 315 -20.82 -13.49 10.67
CA PHE A 315 -21.48 -14.32 9.66
C PHE A 315 -23.00 -14.11 9.68
N SER A 316 -23.65 -14.51 8.60
CA SER A 316 -25.11 -14.59 8.49
C SER A 316 -25.51 -15.96 7.96
N CYS A 317 -26.72 -16.41 8.26
CA CYS A 317 -27.25 -17.67 7.72
C CYS A 317 -28.29 -17.41 6.63
N ASP A 318 -28.10 -18.00 5.46
CA ASP A 318 -29.15 -18.09 4.44
C ASP A 318 -30.05 -19.29 4.76
N CYS A 319 -31.26 -18.96 5.23
CA CYS A 319 -32.28 -19.92 5.62
C CYS A 319 -33.28 -20.22 4.50
N SER A 320 -33.12 -19.65 3.29
CA SER A 320 -34.10 -19.72 2.20
C SER A 320 -34.41 -21.13 1.72
N MET A 321 -33.44 -22.04 1.86
CA MET A 321 -33.57 -23.47 1.54
C MET A 321 -33.86 -24.34 2.76
N THR A 322 -34.15 -23.73 3.91
CA THR A 322 -34.56 -24.40 5.16
C THR A 322 -36.04 -24.14 5.43
N THR A 323 -36.64 -24.92 6.33
CA THR A 323 -37.99 -24.63 6.84
C THR A 323 -37.98 -23.69 8.03
N PHE A 324 -36.85 -23.08 8.40
CA PHE A 324 -36.71 -22.26 9.60
C PHE A 324 -36.42 -20.80 9.25
N GLY A 325 -36.79 -19.90 10.16
CA GLY A 325 -36.48 -18.47 10.08
C GLY A 325 -35.38 -18.06 11.05
N GLY A 326 -35.21 -16.75 11.17
CA GLY A 326 -34.31 -16.15 12.15
C GLY A 326 -32.86 -16.04 11.69
N PRO A 327 -32.00 -15.40 12.50
CA PRO A 327 -30.61 -15.11 12.15
C PRO A 327 -29.71 -16.36 12.03
N LEU A 328 -30.10 -17.47 12.67
CA LEU A 328 -29.34 -18.73 12.70
C LEU A 328 -30.11 -19.93 12.13
N CYS A 329 -31.23 -19.69 11.42
CA CYS A 329 -32.12 -20.72 10.88
C CYS A 329 -32.64 -21.70 11.93
N ASN A 330 -33.00 -21.19 13.11
CA ASN A 330 -33.50 -22.02 14.23
C ASN A 330 -34.87 -21.57 14.76
N ASP A 331 -35.46 -20.55 14.16
CA ASP A 331 -36.79 -20.08 14.56
C ASP A 331 -37.85 -20.91 13.80
N ASP A 332 -38.69 -21.61 14.55
CA ASP A 332 -39.76 -22.46 14.01
C ASP A 332 -40.85 -21.58 13.36
N PRO A 333 -41.35 -21.89 12.14
CA PRO A 333 -42.37 -21.09 11.46
C PRO A 333 -43.72 -20.96 12.18
N GLN A 334 -43.94 -21.65 13.30
CA GLN A 334 -45.24 -21.74 13.98
C GLN A 334 -45.73 -20.45 14.67
N TRP A 335 -45.16 -19.28 14.38
CA TRP A 335 -45.63 -17.98 14.90
C TRP A 335 -45.80 -16.89 13.83
N ILE A 336 -46.22 -17.26 12.60
CA ILE A 336 -46.82 -16.34 11.62
C ILE A 336 -48.31 -16.63 11.51
#